data_AF-A0A7V0X7Y8-F1
#
_entry.id   AF-A0A7V0X7Y8-F1
#
_cell.length_a   1.000
_cell.length_b   1.000
_cell.length_c   1.000
_cell.angle_alpha   90.00
_cell.angle_beta   90.00
_cell.angle_gamma   90.00
#
_symmetry.space_group_name_H-M   'P 1'
#
loop_
_entity.id
_entity.type
_entity.pdbx_description
1 polymer ?
#
loop_
_entity_poly.entity_id
_entity_poly.type
_entity_poly.pdbx_seq_one_letter_code
_entity_poly.pdbx_strand_id
1 'polypeptide(L)' 'RKQIKIKFLEMKLLDLKNTESEPGKFFISDKKLYVMCGNSSVLEILKLQPEGKKEMEAKAFINGYLKIVNN' A
#
# COMPACT_ATOMS: atom_id res chain seq x y z
N ARG A 1 4.06 14.08 -13.37
CA ARG A 1 4.59 12.95 -12.57
C ARG A 1 4.36 11.67 -13.36
N LYS A 2 5.34 10.76 -13.44
CA LYS A 2 5.19 9.49 -14.16
C LYS A 2 4.22 8.59 -13.38
N GLN A 3 3.12 8.17 -14.02
CA GLN A 3 2.30 7.09 -13.48
C GLN A 3 3.03 5.77 -13.69
N ILE A 4 3.03 4.91 -12.68
CA ILE A 4 3.57 3.55 -12.76
C ILE A 4 2.43 2.58 -12.54
N LYS A 5 2.37 1.51 -13.35
CA LYS A 5 1.46 0.39 -13.10
C LYS A 5 2.06 -0.50 -12.03
N ILE A 6 1.22 -0.92 -11.10
CA ILE A 6 1.61 -1.82 -10.00
C ILE A 6 0.62 -2.98 -9.99
N LYS A 7 1.16 -4.20 -9.95
CA LYS A 7 0.36 -5.39 -9.62
C LYS A 7 0.47 -5.63 -8.12
N PHE A 8 -0.66 -5.75 -7.43
CA PHE A 8 -0.69 -6.26 -6.06
C PHE A 8 -0.78 -7.77 -6.13
N LEU A 9 0.21 -8.46 -5.54
CA LEU A 9 0.37 -9.90 -5.65
C LEU A 9 -0.11 -10.61 -4.39
N GLU A 10 0.15 -10.02 -3.22
CA GLU A 10 -0.23 -10.58 -1.92
C GLU A 10 -0.75 -9.47 -1.02
N MET A 11 -1.93 -9.69 -0.44
CA MET A 11 -2.62 -8.74 0.42
C MET A 11 -3.26 -9.47 1.60
N LYS A 12 -3.35 -8.80 2.74
CA LYS A 12 -3.96 -9.33 3.96
C LYS A 12 -5.08 -8.41 4.43
N LEU A 13 -6.27 -8.97 4.65
CA LEU A 13 -7.36 -8.26 5.31
C LEU A 13 -7.02 -8.07 6.79
N LEU A 14 -7.24 -6.86 7.29
CA LEU A 14 -7.09 -6.54 8.70
C LEU A 14 -8.46 -6.44 9.37
N ASP A 15 -8.55 -6.93 10.61
CA ASP A 15 -9.71 -6.76 11.48
C ASP A 15 -9.77 -5.35 12.10
N LEU A 16 -9.38 -4.34 11.32
CA LEU A 16 -9.47 -2.93 11.68
C LEU A 16 -10.67 -2.34 10.95
N LYS A 17 -11.59 -1.70 11.68
CA LYS A 17 -12.64 -0.88 11.09
C LYS A 17 -12.19 0.56 11.11
N ASN A 18 -11.93 1.13 9.94
CA ASN A 18 -11.65 2.56 9.82
C ASN A 18 -12.85 3.25 9.17
N THR A 19 -13.58 4.04 9.96
CA THR A 19 -14.78 4.78 9.52
C THR A 19 -14.46 6.16 8.95
N GLU A 20 -13.22 6.61 9.03
CA GLU A 20 -12.85 8.01 8.83
C GLU A 20 -12.09 8.27 7.52
N SER A 21 -11.91 7.27 6.65
CA SER A 21 -11.10 7.42 5.44
C SER A 21 -11.81 6.98 4.16
N GLU A 22 -11.53 7.74 3.09
CA GLU A 22 -12.04 7.55 1.75
C GLU A 22 -11.49 6.25 1.12
N PRO A 23 -12.34 5.38 0.55
CA PRO A 23 -11.89 4.19 -0.20
C PRO A 23 -10.91 4.54 -1.31
N GLY A 24 -9.88 3.71 -1.50
CA GLY A 24 -8.81 3.94 -2.47
C GLY A 24 -7.65 4.77 -1.93
N LYS A 25 -7.76 5.34 -0.71
CA LYS A 25 -6.64 6.02 -0.05
C LYS A 25 -5.59 5.03 0.41
N PHE A 26 -4.35 5.26 -0.03
CA PHE A 26 -3.17 4.54 0.45
C PHE A 26 -2.54 5.31 1.61
N PHE A 27 -2.00 4.58 2.59
CA PHE A 27 -1.25 5.17 3.70
C PHE A 27 -0.16 4.22 4.19
N ILE A 28 0.82 4.79 4.88
CA ILE A 28 1.94 4.06 5.48
C ILE A 28 1.83 4.21 6.99
N SER A 29 1.91 3.11 7.71
CA SER A 29 2.06 3.09 9.16
C SER A 29 3.03 1.97 9.53
N ASP A 30 3.94 2.22 10.48
CA ASP A 30 4.95 1.25 10.91
C ASP A 30 5.69 0.53 9.75
N LYS A 31 6.12 1.29 8.74
CA LYS A 31 6.82 0.78 7.54
C LYS A 31 6.03 -0.26 6.72
N LYS A 32 4.71 -0.31 6.89
CA LYS A 32 3.77 -1.15 6.13
C LYS A 32 2.88 -0.29 5.27
N LEU A 33 2.47 -0.84 4.12
CA LEU A 33 1.63 -0.16 3.15
C LEU A 33 0.21 -0.68 3.26
N TYR A 34 -0.75 0.23 3.32
CA TYR A 34 -2.16 -0.11 3.46
C TYR A 34 -2.99 0.62 2.41
N VAL A 35 -4.15 0.05 2.10
CA VAL A 35 -5.20 0.69 1.31
C VAL A 35 -6.55 0.59 2.03
N MET A 36 -7.27 1.70 2.02
CA MET A 36 -8.65 1.76 2.51
C MET A 36 -9.59 1.21 1.45
N CYS A 37 -10.49 0.33 1.87
CA CYS A 37 -11.52 -0.24 1.02
C CYS A 37 -12.90 0.20 1.50
N GLY A 38 -13.94 -0.11 0.71
CA GLY A 38 -15.32 0.10 1.15
C GLY A 38 -15.65 -0.67 2.43
N ASN A 39 -16.80 -0.35 3.04
CA ASN A 39 -17.28 -1.00 4.27
C ASN A 39 -16.29 -0.92 5.45
N SER A 40 -15.52 0.17 5.53
CA SER A 40 -14.52 0.40 6.57
C SER A 40 -13.43 -0.68 6.66
N SER A 41 -13.20 -1.43 5.60
CA SER A 41 -12.20 -2.50 5.56
C SER A 41 -10.81 -1.95 5.18
N VAL A 42 -9.77 -2.63 5.67
CA VAL A 42 -8.38 -2.27 5.42
C VAL A 42 -7.62 -3.47 4.88
N LEU A 43 -6.90 -3.28 3.78
CA LEU A 43 -5.96 -4.27 3.28
C LEU A 43 -4.53 -3.82 3.54
N GLU A 44 -3.73 -4.68 4.15
CA GLU A 44 -2.28 -4.59 4.17
C GLU A 44 -1.73 -5.16 2.85
N ILE A 45 -0.88 -4.40 2.17
CA ILE A 45 -0.19 -4.86 0.96
C ILE A 45 1.13 -5.47 1.40
N LEU A 46 1.32 -6.76 1.10
CA LEU A 46 2.51 -7.51 1.47
C LEU A 46 3.50 -7.56 0.32
N LYS A 47 3.04 -7.96 -0.88
CA LYS A 47 3.87 -8.05 -2.10
C LYS A 47 3.25 -7.35 -3.28
N LEU A 48 4.10 -6.70 -4.07
CA LEU A 48 3.70 -6.00 -5.28
C LEU A 48 4.79 -6.06 -6.35
N GLN A 49 4.41 -5.75 -7.58
CA GLN A 49 5.33 -5.67 -8.72
C GLN A 49 5.10 -4.36 -9.49
N PRO A 50 6.05 -3.41 -9.43
CA PRO A 50 6.05 -2.27 -10.34
C PRO A 50 6.35 -2.71 -11.78
N GLU A 51 5.76 -2.01 -12.75
CA GLU A 51 6.02 -2.25 -14.17
C GLU A 51 7.51 -2.25 -14.51
N GLY A 52 7.96 -3.30 -15.20
CA GLY A 52 9.37 -3.47 -15.58
C GLY A 52 10.30 -3.90 -14.44
N LYS A 53 9.80 -4.29 -13.28
CA LYS A 53 10.58 -4.80 -12.14
C LYS A 53 10.17 -6.22 -11.74
N LYS A 54 11.03 -6.87 -10.94
CA LYS A 54 10.67 -8.10 -10.23
C LYS A 54 9.66 -7.79 -9.12
N GLU A 55 8.94 -8.81 -8.69
CA GLU A 55 8.13 -8.76 -7.47
C GLU A 55 9.00 -8.39 -6.27
N MET A 56 8.40 -7.70 -5.31
CA MET A 56 9.07 -7.27 -4.08
C MET A 56 8.09 -7.12 -2.93
N GLU A 57 8.64 -7.19 -1.72
CA GLU A 57 7.95 -6.82 -0.49
C GLU A 57 7.57 -5.34 -0.51
N ALA A 58 6.40 -5.01 0.05
CA ALA A 58 5.91 -3.63 0.14
C ALA A 58 6.89 -2.71 0.88
N LYS A 59 7.64 -3.23 1.85
CA LYS A 59 8.71 -2.49 2.55
C LYS A 59 9.82 -2.02 1.60
N ALA A 60 10.23 -2.85 0.65
CA ALA A 60 11.24 -2.48 -0.35
C ALA A 60 10.68 -1.41 -1.31
N PHE A 61 9.41 -1.55 -1.67
CA PHE A 61 8.71 -0.53 -2.47
C PHE A 61 8.66 0.81 -1.74
N ILE A 62 8.26 0.83 -0.46
CA ILE A 62 8.23 2.04 0.36
C ILE A 62 9.60 2.74 0.36
N ASN A 63 10.67 2.00 0.63
CA ASN A 63 12.02 2.56 0.73
C ASN A 63 12.56 3.14 -0.59
N GLY A 64 12.14 2.59 -1.74
CA GLY A 64 12.66 2.99 -3.05
C GLY A 64 11.78 3.98 -3.81
N TYR A 65 10.46 3.89 -3.66
CA TYR A 65 9.49 4.59 -4.50
C TYR A 65 8.71 5.67 -3.75
N LEU A 66 8.53 5.53 -2.45
CA LEU A 66 7.77 6.49 -1.66
C LEU A 66 8.75 7.41 -0.93
N LYS A 67 8.67 8.71 -1.24
CA LYS A 67 9.31 9.72 -0.38
C LYS A 67 8.48 9.83 0.89
N ILE A 68 8.89 9.10 1.93
CA ILE A 68 8.38 9.35 3.27
C ILE A 68 8.99 10.68 3.72
N VAL A 69 8.16 11.72 3.78
CA VAL A 69 8.54 12.96 4.47
C VAL A 69 8.25 12.71 5.94
N ASN A 70 9.30 12.43 6.72
CA ASN A 70 9.19 12.49 8.17
C ASN A 70 9.01 13.96 8.52
N ASN A 71 7.87 14.30 9.14
CA ASN A 71 7.59 15.63 9.66
C ASN A 71 7.71 15.59 11.18
#